data_AF-A0A6N8NP59-F1
#
_entry.id   AF-A0A6N8NP59-F1
#
_cell.length_a   1.000
_cell.length_b   1.000
_cell.length_c   1.000
_cell.angle_alpha   90.00
_cell.angle_beta   90.00
_cell.angle_gamma   90.00
#
_symmetry.space_group_name_H-M   'P 1'
#
loop_
_entity.id
_entity.type
_entity.pdbx_description
1 polymer ?
#
loop_
_entity_poly.entity_id
_entity_poly.type
_entity_poly.pdbx_seq_one_letter_code
_entity_poly.pdbx_strand_id
1 'polypeptide(L)'
;MGQLIDGVWHDTWYDTKSTGGKFQRSASAFRNWLTADGAPGPTGTGGFIAEKDRYHLYVSLACPWAHRTLIMRKLKGLEPFISVSVVNPLMLENGWTFDDSFPGATGDTLYQNEFLYQLYLHADPHYSGRVTVPVLWDKKNHTIVSNESAEIIRMFNTAFDALGA
;
A
#
# COMPACT_ATOMS: atom_id res chain seq x y z
N MET A 1 -16.51 -3.07 0.16
CA MET A 1 -15.08 -3.41 0.00
C MET A 1 -15.03 -4.62 -0.90
N GLY A 2 -14.70 -4.40 -2.17
CA GLY A 2 -14.53 -5.47 -3.15
C GLY A 2 -13.18 -6.17 -3.04
N GLN A 3 -12.88 -6.98 -4.05
CA GLN A 3 -11.63 -7.71 -4.22
C GLN A 3 -11.34 -7.92 -5.71
N LEU A 4 -10.09 -8.17 -6.04
CA LEU A 4 -9.73 -8.69 -7.36
C LEU A 4 -9.79 -10.22 -7.33
N ILE A 5 -10.29 -10.82 -8.39
CA ILE A 5 -10.23 -12.27 -8.67
C ILE A 5 -9.69 -12.41 -10.09
N ASP A 6 -8.49 -12.96 -10.20
CA ASP A 6 -7.73 -13.14 -11.45
C ASP A 6 -7.68 -11.86 -12.28
N GLY A 7 -7.39 -10.74 -11.61
CA GLY A 7 -7.29 -9.42 -12.25
C GLY A 7 -8.62 -8.70 -12.49
N VAL A 8 -9.76 -9.31 -12.18
CA VAL A 8 -11.09 -8.72 -12.39
C VAL A 8 -11.66 -8.20 -11.06
N TRP A 9 -12.20 -6.98 -11.07
CA TRP A 9 -12.80 -6.39 -9.86
C TRP A 9 -14.18 -6.97 -9.58
N HIS A 10 -14.38 -7.38 -8.33
CA HIS A 10 -15.66 -7.86 -7.80
C HIS A 10 -16.02 -7.10 -6.54
N ASP A 11 -17.15 -6.37 -6.54
CA ASP A 11 -17.68 -5.72 -5.33
C ASP A 11 -18.39 -6.72 -4.41
N THR A 12 -17.62 -7.66 -3.87
CA THR A 12 -18.12 -8.71 -2.97
C THR A 12 -17.54 -8.53 -1.58
N TRP A 13 -18.41 -8.48 -0.57
CA TRP A 13 -18.01 -8.43 0.84
C TRP A 13 -17.40 -9.76 1.32
N TYR A 14 -16.86 -9.78 2.54
CA TYR A 14 -16.39 -11.01 3.18
C TYR A 14 -17.55 -11.98 3.40
N ASP A 15 -17.34 -13.25 3.05
CA ASP A 15 -18.30 -14.30 3.36
C ASP A 15 -18.25 -14.63 4.86
N THR A 16 -19.14 -13.98 5.61
CA THR A 16 -19.34 -14.29 7.02
C THR A 16 -20.33 -15.44 7.23
N LYS A 17 -21.05 -15.89 6.20
CA LYS A 17 -22.01 -16.99 6.35
C LYS A 17 -21.27 -18.32 6.54
N SER A 18 -20.22 -18.58 5.77
CA SER A 18 -19.41 -19.79 5.90
C SER A 18 -18.67 -19.91 7.24
N THR A 19 -18.44 -18.78 7.93
CA THR A 19 -17.74 -18.73 9.23
C THR A 19 -18.69 -18.63 10.43
N GLY A 20 -20.00 -18.81 10.24
CA GLY A 20 -20.99 -18.69 11.31
C GLY A 20 -21.13 -17.27 11.87
N GLY A 21 -20.97 -16.26 11.01
CA GLY A 21 -21.07 -14.84 11.34
C GLY A 21 -19.75 -14.17 11.72
N LYS A 22 -18.63 -14.92 11.81
CA LYS A 22 -17.33 -14.37 12.21
C LYS A 22 -16.67 -13.61 11.06
N PHE A 23 -16.27 -12.37 11.31
CA PHE A 23 -15.40 -11.66 10.37
C PHE A 23 -13.96 -12.21 10.47
N GLN A 24 -13.44 -12.74 9.35
CA GLN A 24 -12.07 -13.21 9.23
C GLN A 24 -11.36 -12.42 8.14
N ARG A 25 -10.32 -11.68 8.54
CA ARG A 25 -9.58 -10.80 7.62
C ARG A 25 -8.58 -11.61 6.81
N SER A 26 -8.53 -11.39 5.51
CA SER A 26 -7.49 -11.94 4.64
C SER A 26 -6.12 -11.37 5.02
N ALA A 27 -5.07 -12.18 4.87
CA ALA A 27 -3.70 -11.71 5.04
C ALA A 27 -3.28 -10.80 3.89
N SER A 28 -2.36 -9.87 4.17
CA SER A 28 -1.69 -9.03 3.18
C SER A 28 -0.83 -9.89 2.25
N ALA A 29 -0.90 -9.64 0.94
CA ALA A 29 -0.29 -10.47 -0.10
C ALA A 29 1.15 -10.06 -0.45
N PHE A 30 1.43 -8.76 -0.52
CA PHE A 30 2.75 -8.24 -0.83
C PHE A 30 3.53 -8.04 0.46
N ARG A 31 4.60 -8.81 0.63
CA ARG A 31 5.33 -8.97 1.89
C ARG A 31 6.84 -8.83 1.73
N ASN A 32 7.32 -8.25 0.63
CA ASN A 32 8.73 -8.02 0.42
C ASN A 32 9.22 -6.83 1.25
N TRP A 33 10.53 -6.71 1.43
CA TRP A 33 11.11 -5.70 2.31
C TRP A 33 11.97 -4.69 1.59
N LEU A 34 11.82 -3.45 2.05
CA LEU A 34 12.76 -2.38 1.83
C LEU A 34 13.81 -2.41 2.95
N THR A 35 15.08 -2.61 2.60
CA THR A 35 16.22 -2.64 3.54
C THR A 35 17.34 -1.73 3.07
N ALA A 36 18.27 -1.39 3.96
CA ALA A 36 19.37 -0.48 3.65
C ALA A 36 20.29 -0.98 2.52
N ASP A 37 20.42 -2.30 2.37
CA ASP A 37 21.31 -2.98 1.44
C ASP A 37 20.58 -3.72 0.31
N GLY A 38 19.24 -3.77 0.34
CA GLY A 38 18.43 -4.51 -0.61
C GLY A 38 18.38 -6.02 -0.36
N ALA A 39 18.84 -6.51 0.79
CA ALA A 39 18.61 -7.88 1.22
C ALA A 39 17.11 -8.15 1.49
N PRO A 40 16.64 -9.41 1.34
CA PRO A 40 15.30 -9.79 1.78
C PRO A 40 15.12 -9.59 3.29
N GLY A 41 13.90 -9.26 3.71
CA GLY A 41 13.56 -9.15 5.13
C GLY A 41 13.04 -10.45 5.74
N PRO A 42 12.48 -10.40 6.96
CA PRO A 42 11.95 -11.57 7.67
C PRO A 42 10.77 -12.27 6.96
N THR A 43 10.10 -11.58 6.04
CA THR A 43 8.98 -12.10 5.24
C THR A 43 9.18 -11.75 3.76
N GLY A 44 8.42 -12.41 2.89
CA GLY A 44 8.58 -12.28 1.44
C GLY A 44 9.86 -12.95 0.95
N THR A 45 10.16 -12.75 -0.34
CA THR A 45 11.35 -13.35 -1.00
C THR A 45 12.23 -12.29 -1.66
N GLY A 46 11.73 -11.06 -1.83
CA GLY A 46 12.43 -9.95 -2.45
C GLY A 46 12.97 -8.94 -1.43
N GLY A 47 14.11 -8.34 -1.78
CA GLY A 47 14.70 -7.21 -1.09
C GLY A 47 14.80 -5.99 -2.02
N PHE A 48 14.55 -4.81 -1.47
CA PHE A 48 14.56 -3.53 -2.18
C PHE A 48 15.51 -2.58 -1.45
N ILE A 49 16.52 -2.05 -2.14
CA ILE A 49 17.54 -1.19 -1.52
C ILE A 49 17.03 0.22 -1.27
N ALA A 50 17.24 0.74 -0.07
CA ALA A 50 16.88 2.10 0.29
C ALA A 50 17.55 3.13 -0.62
N GLU A 51 16.72 3.90 -1.33
CA GLU A 51 17.12 4.96 -2.25
C GLU A 51 16.17 6.15 -2.04
N LYS A 52 16.73 7.36 -1.94
CA LYS A 52 15.94 8.59 -1.88
C LYS A 52 15.15 8.75 -3.17
N ASP A 53 13.88 9.14 -3.05
CA ASP A 53 12.97 9.38 -4.18
C ASP A 53 12.73 8.14 -5.07
N ARG A 54 12.96 6.92 -4.55
CA ARG A 54 12.58 5.68 -5.24
C ARG A 54 11.17 5.20 -4.88
N TYR A 55 10.75 5.44 -3.64
CA TYR A 55 9.53 4.85 -3.10
C TYR A 55 8.38 5.84 -3.02
N HIS A 56 7.17 5.33 -3.17
CA HIS A 56 5.93 6.08 -3.04
C HIS A 56 4.96 5.34 -2.13
N LEU A 57 4.16 6.07 -1.35
CA LEU A 57 3.24 5.50 -0.40
C LEU A 57 1.80 5.91 -0.73
N TYR A 58 0.93 4.94 -0.97
CA TYR A 58 -0.50 5.16 -1.15
C TYR A 58 -1.24 4.94 0.18
N VAL A 59 -2.05 5.92 0.59
CA VAL A 59 -2.75 5.91 1.89
C VAL A 59 -4.17 6.43 1.79
N SER A 60 -5.00 6.13 2.79
CA SER A 60 -6.21 6.89 3.11
C SER A 60 -6.03 7.51 4.49
N LEU A 61 -6.39 8.79 4.66
CA LEU A 61 -6.37 9.46 5.96
C LEU A 61 -7.41 8.87 6.94
N ALA A 62 -8.42 8.16 6.45
CA ALA A 62 -9.41 7.48 7.28
C ALA A 62 -8.94 6.11 7.81
N CYS A 63 -7.89 5.51 7.21
CA CYS A 63 -7.48 4.15 7.52
C CYS A 63 -6.48 4.11 8.69
N PRO A 64 -6.78 3.43 9.82
CA PRO A 64 -5.87 3.36 10.96
C PRO A 64 -4.57 2.59 10.65
N TRP A 65 -4.60 1.64 9.70
CA TRP A 65 -3.43 0.89 9.27
C TRP A 65 -2.47 1.78 8.48
N ALA A 66 -2.99 2.58 7.54
CA ALA A 66 -2.20 3.51 6.76
C ALA A 66 -1.72 4.71 7.59
N HIS A 67 -2.49 5.11 8.60
CA HIS A 67 -2.08 6.19 9.51
C HIS A 67 -0.78 5.84 10.26
N ARG A 68 -0.54 4.56 10.59
CA ARG A 68 0.73 4.12 11.20
C ARG A 68 1.94 4.49 10.35
N THR A 69 1.85 4.30 9.03
CA THR A 69 2.97 4.59 8.11
C THR A 69 3.17 6.09 7.94
N LEU A 70 2.09 6.88 7.97
CA LEU A 70 2.17 8.34 7.97
C LEU A 70 2.86 8.89 9.22
N ILE A 71 2.51 8.38 10.40
CA ILE A 71 3.15 8.75 11.67
C ILE A 71 4.65 8.40 11.61
N MET A 72 4.97 7.17 11.20
CA MET A 72 6.37 6.75 11.14
C MET A 72 7.18 7.57 10.13
N ARG A 73 6.60 7.85 8.96
CA ARG A 73 7.20 8.73 7.95
C ARG A 73 7.54 10.11 8.52
N LYS A 74 6.63 10.70 9.32
CA LYS A 74 6.85 11.99 9.98
C LYS A 74 7.92 11.91 11.07
N LEU A 75 7.87 10.88 11.93
CA LEU A 75 8.82 10.70 13.03
C LEU A 75 10.26 10.48 12.55
N LYS A 76 10.42 9.78 11.42
CA LYS A 76 11.72 9.51 10.78
C LYS A 76 12.13 10.55 9.74
N GLY A 77 11.43 11.68 9.64
CA GLY A 77 11.79 12.73 8.67
C GLY A 77 11.84 12.24 7.21
N LEU A 78 11.05 11.23 6.85
CA LEU A 78 11.08 10.56 5.55
C LEU A 78 10.27 11.28 4.47
N GLU A 79 9.70 12.45 4.77
CA GLU A 79 8.93 13.20 3.79
C GLU A 79 9.68 13.55 2.49
N PRO A 80 10.97 13.93 2.51
CA PRO A 80 11.74 14.17 1.29
C PRO A 80 12.26 12.87 0.64
N PHE A 81 12.03 11.70 1.23
CA PHE A 81 12.46 10.39 0.70
C PHE A 81 11.31 9.65 0.03
N ILE A 82 10.12 9.71 0.62
CA ILE A 82 8.95 8.93 0.24
C ILE A 82 7.80 9.88 -0.03
N SER A 83 7.41 9.97 -1.30
CA SER A 83 6.22 10.72 -1.73
C SER A 83 4.94 9.97 -1.34
N VAL A 84 3.80 10.68 -1.28
CA VAL A 84 2.52 10.13 -0.82
C VAL A 84 1.39 10.54 -1.74
N SER A 85 0.54 9.59 -2.09
CA SER A 85 -0.79 9.82 -2.69
C SER A 85 -1.87 9.42 -1.68
N VAL A 86 -2.87 10.29 -1.53
CA VAL A 86 -4.01 10.10 -0.63
C VAL A 86 -5.26 9.81 -1.45
N VAL A 87 -5.85 8.64 -1.24
CA VAL A 87 -7.12 8.23 -1.86
C VAL A 87 -8.31 8.97 -1.21
N ASN A 88 -9.42 9.07 -1.94
CA ASN A 88 -10.67 9.58 -1.40
C ASN A 88 -11.13 8.72 -0.21
N PRO A 89 -11.59 9.32 0.91
CA PRO A 89 -12.07 8.56 2.07
C PRO A 89 -13.36 7.77 1.79
N LEU A 90 -14.16 8.15 0.79
CA LEU A 90 -15.41 7.49 0.45
C LEU A 90 -15.14 6.23 -0.39
N MET A 91 -15.30 5.06 0.24
CA MET A 91 -15.03 3.76 -0.38
C MET A 91 -16.35 3.03 -0.70
N LEU A 92 -16.78 3.06 -1.96
CA LEU A 92 -18.03 2.46 -2.45
C LEU A 92 -17.76 1.24 -3.36
N GLU A 93 -18.51 1.10 -4.46
CA GLU A 93 -18.52 -0.08 -5.33
C GLU A 93 -17.18 -0.37 -6.01
N ASN A 94 -16.35 0.66 -6.24
CA ASN A 94 -15.03 0.53 -6.87
C ASN A 94 -13.88 0.47 -5.86
N GLY A 95 -14.19 0.39 -4.56
CA GLY A 95 -13.19 0.43 -3.51
C GLY A 95 -12.58 1.82 -3.34
N TRP A 96 -11.26 1.88 -3.12
CA TRP A 96 -10.54 3.14 -2.93
C TRP A 96 -10.36 3.86 -4.27
N THR A 97 -10.79 5.11 -4.35
CA THR A 97 -10.71 5.92 -5.56
C THR A 97 -9.64 7.01 -5.42
N PHE A 98 -9.12 7.45 -6.56
CA PHE A 98 -8.22 8.60 -6.66
C PHE A 98 -8.97 9.88 -7.00
N ASP A 99 -10.28 9.93 -6.76
CA ASP A 99 -11.05 11.16 -6.83
C ASP A 99 -10.51 12.18 -5.82
N ASP A 100 -10.10 13.35 -6.31
CA ASP A 100 -9.46 14.41 -5.55
C ASP A 100 -10.44 15.50 -5.08
N SER A 101 -11.75 15.30 -5.28
CA SER A 101 -12.78 16.27 -4.90
C SER A 101 -12.93 16.43 -3.39
N PHE A 102 -12.48 15.45 -2.60
CA PHE A 102 -12.54 15.51 -1.13
C PHE A 102 -11.30 16.23 -0.56
N PRO A 103 -11.47 17.19 0.38
CA PRO A 103 -10.35 17.88 1.00
C PRO A 103 -9.30 16.94 1.61
N GLY A 104 -8.07 17.02 1.12
CA GLY A 104 -6.94 16.19 1.57
C GLY A 104 -6.71 14.92 0.77
N ALA A 105 -7.62 14.55 -0.15
CA ALA A 105 -7.31 13.62 -1.23
C ALA A 105 -6.38 14.31 -2.25
N THR A 106 -5.50 13.55 -2.88
CA THR A 106 -4.51 14.09 -3.84
C THR A 106 -4.63 13.50 -5.24
N GLY A 107 -5.42 12.43 -5.38
CA GLY A 107 -5.38 11.55 -6.55
C GLY A 107 -4.08 10.74 -6.66
N ASP A 108 -3.94 10.02 -7.78
CA ASP A 108 -2.74 9.25 -8.12
C ASP A 108 -1.72 10.13 -8.85
N THR A 109 -0.63 10.44 -8.16
CA THR A 109 0.42 11.32 -8.68
C THR A 109 1.41 10.61 -9.60
N LEU A 110 1.37 9.28 -9.70
CA LEU A 110 2.33 8.51 -10.52
C LEU A 110 1.74 8.10 -11.87
N TYR A 111 0.52 7.59 -11.89
CA TYR A 111 -0.05 6.96 -13.09
C TYR A 111 -1.42 7.52 -13.50
N GLN A 112 -1.97 8.46 -12.72
CA GLN A 112 -3.32 9.01 -12.95
C GLN A 112 -4.40 7.92 -13.03
N ASN A 113 -4.25 6.87 -12.25
CA ASN A 113 -5.30 5.88 -12.07
C ASN A 113 -6.56 6.51 -11.47
N GLU A 114 -7.72 5.94 -11.76
CA GLU A 114 -9.00 6.30 -11.15
C GLU A 114 -9.22 5.52 -9.85
N PHE A 115 -8.72 4.29 -9.77
CA PHE A 115 -8.96 3.38 -8.66
C PHE A 115 -7.68 2.71 -8.18
N LEU A 116 -7.56 2.48 -6.86
CA LEU A 116 -6.38 1.84 -6.27
C LEU A 116 -6.15 0.42 -6.79
N TYR A 117 -7.20 -0.30 -7.20
CA TYR A 117 -7.03 -1.65 -7.72
C TYR A 117 -6.24 -1.67 -9.03
N GLN A 118 -6.24 -0.58 -9.82
CA GLN A 118 -5.44 -0.48 -11.04
C GLN A 118 -3.93 -0.49 -10.71
N LEU A 119 -3.53 0.08 -9.57
CA LEU A 119 -2.16 -0.02 -9.04
C LEU A 119 -1.77 -1.48 -8.72
N TYR A 120 -2.69 -2.26 -8.16
CA TYR A 120 -2.45 -3.69 -7.92
C TYR A 120 -2.27 -4.45 -9.24
N LEU A 121 -3.07 -4.13 -10.26
CA LEU A 121 -2.96 -4.72 -11.59
C LEU A 121 -1.68 -4.33 -12.32
N HIS A 122 -1.10 -3.15 -12.02
CA HIS A 122 0.24 -2.80 -12.50
C HIS A 122 1.33 -3.72 -11.92
N ALA A 123 1.21 -4.11 -10.66
CA ALA A 123 2.18 -5.01 -10.02
C ALA A 123 1.97 -6.48 -10.41
N ASP A 124 0.72 -6.91 -10.53
CA ASP A 124 0.33 -8.26 -10.95
C ASP A 124 -1.03 -8.23 -11.69
N PRO A 125 -1.04 -8.39 -13.03
CA PRO A 125 -2.26 -8.39 -13.82
C PRO A 125 -3.26 -9.49 -13.46
N HIS A 126 -2.83 -10.54 -12.75
CA HIS A 126 -3.67 -11.66 -12.35
C HIS A 126 -3.91 -11.68 -10.83
N TYR A 127 -3.71 -10.55 -10.15
CA TYR A 127 -3.84 -10.47 -8.70
C TYR A 127 -5.21 -10.95 -8.23
N SER A 128 -5.19 -11.84 -7.23
CA SER A 128 -6.37 -12.35 -6.52
C SER A 128 -6.26 -11.98 -5.04
N GLY A 129 -7.09 -11.04 -4.59
CA GLY A 129 -7.06 -10.57 -3.21
C GLY A 129 -7.71 -9.22 -2.97
N ARG A 130 -7.62 -8.77 -1.71
CA ARG A 130 -8.21 -7.50 -1.26
C ARG A 130 -7.28 -6.34 -1.60
N VAL A 131 -7.86 -5.26 -2.12
CA VAL A 131 -7.16 -4.01 -2.43
C VAL A 131 -7.25 -3.09 -1.22
N THR A 132 -6.12 -2.84 -0.57
CA THR A 132 -6.06 -2.18 0.75
C THR A 132 -5.00 -1.09 0.78
N VAL A 133 -5.15 -0.14 1.71
CA VAL A 133 -4.07 0.80 2.10
C VAL A 133 -3.53 0.42 3.48
N PRO A 134 -2.23 0.66 3.76
CA PRO A 134 -1.24 1.33 2.91
C PRO A 134 -0.66 0.42 1.82
N VAL A 135 -0.12 1.03 0.76
CA VAL A 135 0.70 0.36 -0.26
C VAL A 135 2.04 1.09 -0.38
N LEU A 136 3.15 0.39 -0.12
CA LEU A 136 4.49 0.87 -0.42
C LEU A 136 4.88 0.43 -1.83
N TRP A 137 5.04 1.40 -2.72
CA TRP A 137 5.30 1.21 -4.14
C TRP A 137 6.77 1.53 -4.47
N ASP A 138 7.38 0.70 -5.32
CA ASP A 138 8.69 0.95 -5.92
C ASP A 138 8.53 1.55 -7.32
N LYS A 139 8.91 2.81 -7.48
CA LYS A 139 8.83 3.51 -8.78
C LYS A 139 9.81 2.93 -9.81
N LYS A 140 10.90 2.30 -9.39
CA LYS A 140 11.94 1.78 -10.28
C LYS A 140 11.53 0.46 -10.94
N ASN A 141 11.00 -0.45 -10.13
CA ASN A 141 10.56 -1.77 -10.60
C ASN A 141 9.07 -1.80 -10.98
N HIS A 142 8.35 -0.69 -10.80
CA HIS A 142 6.92 -0.57 -11.08
C HIS A 142 6.09 -1.68 -10.41
N THR A 143 6.33 -1.91 -9.12
CA THR A 143 5.67 -2.98 -8.37
C THR A 143 5.44 -2.60 -6.89
N ILE A 144 4.58 -3.37 -6.22
CA ILE A 144 4.33 -3.23 -4.79
C ILE A 144 5.45 -3.92 -4.01
N VAL A 145 6.11 -3.18 -3.13
CA VAL A 145 7.06 -3.73 -2.15
C VAL A 145 6.28 -4.46 -1.07
N SER A 146 5.38 -3.76 -0.39
CA SER A 146 4.57 -4.30 0.69
C SER A 146 3.23 -3.58 0.81
N ASN A 147 2.19 -4.32 1.20
CA ASN A 147 0.92 -3.76 1.64
C ASN A 147 0.59 -4.09 3.11
N GLU A 148 1.60 -4.47 3.90
CA GLU A 148 1.46 -4.77 5.32
C GLU A 148 1.97 -3.62 6.20
N SER A 149 1.03 -2.88 6.80
CA SER A 149 1.34 -1.72 7.65
C SER A 149 2.35 -2.00 8.77
N ALA A 150 2.30 -3.19 9.40
CA ALA A 150 3.17 -3.53 10.52
C ALA A 150 4.63 -3.78 10.08
N GLU A 151 4.84 -4.14 8.82
CA GLU A 151 6.16 -4.35 8.23
C GLU A 151 6.69 -3.04 7.65
N ILE A 152 5.84 -2.26 6.95
CA ILE A 152 6.23 -0.96 6.38
C ILE A 152 6.79 -0.03 7.47
N ILE A 153 6.16 0.05 8.65
CA ILE A 153 6.69 0.90 9.74
C ILE A 153 8.05 0.41 10.25
N ARG A 154 8.35 -0.90 10.19
CA ARG A 154 9.66 -1.44 10.56
C ARG A 154 10.71 -1.10 9.52
N MET A 155 10.35 -1.20 8.23
CA MET A 155 11.22 -0.77 7.14
C MET A 155 11.56 0.71 7.26
N PHE A 156 10.56 1.57 7.48
CA PHE A 156 10.77 3.00 7.66
C PHE A 156 11.64 3.33 8.88
N ASN A 157 11.61 2.50 9.93
CA ASN A 157 12.40 2.73 11.13
C ASN A 157 13.90 2.58 10.92
N THR A 158 14.35 1.76 9.97
CA THR A 158 15.78 1.40 9.87
C THR A 158 16.38 1.49 8.46
N ALA A 159 15.59 1.34 7.41
CA ALA A 159 16.13 1.20 6.05
C ALA A 159 16.85 2.46 5.56
N PHE A 160 16.46 3.65 6.03
CA PHE A 160 16.98 4.94 5.56
C PHE A 160 17.99 5.60 6.52
N ASP A 161 18.37 4.95 7.62
CA ASP A 161 19.24 5.57 8.66
C ASP A 161 20.57 6.04 8.09
N ALA A 162 21.18 5.26 7.17
CA ALA A 162 22.43 5.63 6.51
C ALA A 162 22.29 6.79 5.50
N LEU A 163 21.07 7.23 5.21
CA LEU A 163 20.76 8.28 4.24
C LEU A 163 20.33 9.61 4.89
N GLY A 164 20.37 9.69 6.23
CA GLY A 164 20.09 10.93 6.97
C GLY A 164 18.63 11.08 7.46
N ALA A 165 17.96 9.95 7.72
CA ALA A 165 16.63 9.87 8.33
C ALA A 165 16.66 9.56 9.84
#